data_AF-A0A954I1C7-F1
#
_entry.id   AF-A0A954I1C7-F1
#
_cell.length_a   1.000
_cell.length_b   1.000
_cell.length_c   1.000
_cell.angle_alpha   90.00
_cell.angle_beta   90.00
_cell.angle_gamma   90.00
#
_symmetry.space_group_name_H-M   'P 1'
#
loop_
_entity.id
_entity.type
_entity.pdbx_description
1 polymer ?
#
loop_
_entity_poly.entity_id
_entity_poly.type
_entity_poly.pdbx_seq_one_letter_code
_entity_poly.pdbx_strand_id
1 'polypeptide(L)'
;IGVVMAGYSSGSKWSLYGGMRETAQMVSYEVPLGLTAVIPVAIAGTMNLNEIVHLQSGCLTNWFIFRDPFTLVAFFVFFVVTLASNKRAPFDLAEAESELVAGFLTEYSGMRWSFFFLAEYASMYFVSALAVILFLGGWWTGLGGLDAWVAESIGGYPARVLGFLVLGIKSGLLVVIQIWVRWTLPRLRIDQVMTTCLKYLVPIACVLFLGSTLWTLWFPGKTFFGTTSGLGERVHTTALRGYRVVNINLNDDPLLDDVSPSRPKGDH
;
A
#
# COMPACT_ATOMS: atom_id res chain seq x y z
N ILE A 1 16.94 6.55 6.66
CA ILE A 1 17.72 7.35 7.66
C ILE A 1 18.59 6.46 8.55
N GLY A 2 18.04 5.42 9.21
CA GLY A 2 18.82 4.54 10.09
C GLY A 2 20.07 3.92 9.45
N VAL A 3 19.99 3.52 8.18
CA VAL A 3 21.10 2.99 7.38
C VAL A 3 22.26 3.98 7.24
N VAL A 4 21.99 5.27 6.98
CA VAL A 4 23.03 6.31 6.85
C VAL A 4 23.71 6.56 8.18
N MET A 5 22.93 6.66 9.27
CA MET A 5 23.48 6.82 10.61
C MET A 5 24.34 5.63 11.02
N ALA A 6 23.92 4.42 10.64
CA ALA A 6 24.72 3.22 10.82
C ALA A 6 26.05 3.32 10.04
N GLY A 7 25.99 3.65 8.75
CA GLY A 7 27.17 3.89 7.91
C GLY A 7 28.11 4.97 8.44
N TYR A 8 27.60 6.09 8.98
CA TYR A 8 28.41 7.15 9.58
C TYR A 8 29.05 6.71 10.90
N SER A 9 28.28 6.06 11.78
CA SER A 9 28.78 5.60 13.08
C SER A 9 29.78 4.45 13.00
N SER A 10 29.84 3.78 11.84
CA SER A 10 30.79 2.70 11.55
C SER A 10 32.26 3.15 11.53
N GLY A 11 32.52 4.46 11.36
CA GLY A 11 33.89 5.01 11.32
C GLY A 11 34.69 4.66 10.06
N SER A 12 34.11 3.93 9.11
CA SER A 12 34.75 3.53 7.85
C SER A 12 34.18 4.29 6.65
N LYS A 13 35.07 4.81 5.80
CA LYS A 13 34.68 5.52 4.56
C LYS A 13 33.93 4.60 3.60
N TRP A 14 34.29 3.31 3.57
CA TRP A 14 33.70 2.33 2.65
C TRP A 14 32.26 1.99 3.04
N SER A 15 32.02 1.79 4.34
CA SER A 15 30.68 1.54 4.89
C SER A 15 29.75 2.74 4.73
N LEU A 16 30.28 3.96 4.84
CA LEU A 16 29.52 5.18 4.57
C LEU A 16 29.07 5.25 3.09
N TYR A 17 29.96 4.98 2.13
CA TYR A 17 29.60 4.98 0.71
C TYR A 17 28.56 3.89 0.37
N GLY A 18 28.66 2.71 0.98
CA GLY A 18 27.65 1.66 0.87
C GLY A 18 26.27 2.12 1.37
N GLY A 19 26.21 2.65 2.60
CA GLY A 19 24.96 3.12 3.21
C GLY A 19 24.33 4.33 2.50
N MET A 20 25.13 5.22 1.90
CA MET A 20 24.62 6.34 1.09
C MET A 20 23.96 5.87 -0.20
N ARG A 21 24.57 4.90 -0.91
CA ARG A 21 24.01 4.30 -2.13
C ARG A 21 22.67 3.62 -1.87
N GLU A 22 22.60 2.82 -0.81
CA GLU A 22 21.39 2.13 -0.39
C GLU A 22 20.27 3.09 -0.03
N THR A 23 20.60 4.16 0.70
CA THR A 23 19.60 5.15 1.11
C THR A 23 19.09 5.93 -0.09
N ALA A 24 19.96 6.31 -1.04
CA ALA A 24 19.55 6.98 -2.27
C ALA A 24 18.56 6.13 -3.07
N GLN A 25 18.81 4.82 -3.17
CA GLN A 25 17.89 3.89 -3.80
C GLN A 25 16.57 3.79 -3.02
N MET A 26 16.61 3.49 -1.72
CA MET A 26 15.40 3.28 -0.92
C MET A 26 14.47 4.50 -0.97
N VAL A 27 15.02 5.71 -0.84
CA VAL A 27 14.26 6.96 -0.95
C VAL A 27 13.66 7.16 -2.35
N SER A 28 14.41 6.82 -3.40
CA SER A 28 13.91 6.97 -4.77
C SER A 28 12.68 6.09 -5.03
N TYR A 29 12.65 4.89 -4.46
CA TYR A 29 11.54 3.95 -4.60
C TYR A 29 10.34 4.25 -3.69
N GLU A 30 10.46 5.14 -2.68
CA GLU A 30 9.28 5.56 -1.89
C GLU A 30 8.25 6.33 -2.70
N VAL A 31 8.68 7.15 -3.66
CA VAL A 31 7.76 7.96 -4.49
C VAL A 31 6.80 7.08 -5.31
N PRO A 32 7.28 6.13 -6.14
CA PRO A 32 6.38 5.23 -6.86
C PRO A 32 5.64 4.26 -5.93
N LEU A 33 6.17 3.96 -4.75
CA LEU A 33 5.48 3.14 -3.74
C LEU A 33 4.23 3.86 -3.24
N GLY A 34 4.38 5.13 -2.86
CA GLY A 34 3.27 5.96 -2.40
C GLY A 34 2.21 6.12 -3.49
N LEU A 35 2.61 6.43 -4.72
CA LEU A 35 1.67 6.57 -5.84
C LEU A 35 0.85 5.30 -6.10
N THR A 36 1.49 4.12 -6.05
CA THR A 36 0.78 2.85 -6.27
C THR A 36 -0.06 2.43 -5.06
N ALA A 37 0.34 2.76 -3.83
CA ALA A 37 -0.44 2.50 -2.63
C ALA A 37 -1.71 3.37 -2.51
N VAL A 38 -1.68 4.60 -3.04
CA VAL A 38 -2.84 5.51 -3.00
C VAL A 38 -3.96 5.05 -3.93
N ILE A 39 -3.66 4.30 -5.00
CA ILE A 39 -4.68 3.80 -5.96
C ILE A 39 -5.82 3.02 -5.26
N PRO A 40 -5.56 1.93 -4.51
CA PRO A 40 -6.62 1.20 -3.81
C PRO A 40 -7.32 2.04 -2.73
N VAL A 41 -6.63 3.00 -2.11
CA VAL A 41 -7.22 3.93 -1.13
C VAL A 41 -8.21 4.90 -1.81
N ALA A 42 -7.84 5.43 -2.98
CA ALA A 42 -8.69 6.30 -3.77
C ALA A 42 -9.96 5.58 -4.26
N ILE A 43 -9.83 4.30 -4.64
CA ILE A 43 -10.97 3.45 -5.02
C ILE A 43 -11.89 3.18 -3.84
N ALA A 44 -11.33 2.96 -2.65
CA ALA A 44 -12.11 2.70 -1.44
C ALA A 44 -12.80 3.95 -0.89
N GLY A 45 -12.24 5.14 -1.13
CA GLY A 45 -12.76 6.43 -0.63
C GLY A 45 -12.59 6.61 0.87
N THR A 46 -11.77 5.78 1.53
CA THR A 46 -11.49 5.82 2.97
C THR A 46 -10.03 5.44 3.23
N MET A 47 -9.42 6.05 4.25
CA MET A 47 -8.08 5.69 4.72
C MET A 47 -8.11 4.63 5.83
N ASN A 48 -9.29 4.18 6.25
CA ASN A 48 -9.42 3.14 7.27
C ASN A 48 -9.16 1.76 6.65
N LEU A 49 -8.04 1.15 7.02
CA LEU A 49 -7.64 -0.18 6.55
C LEU A 49 -8.70 -1.26 6.83
N ASN A 50 -9.44 -1.17 7.94
CA ASN A 50 -10.50 -2.13 8.22
C ASN A 50 -11.63 -2.01 7.20
N GLU A 51 -12.05 -0.79 6.89
CA GLU A 51 -13.10 -0.55 5.89
C GLU A 51 -12.66 -0.99 4.50
N ILE A 52 -11.40 -0.72 4.12
CA ILE A 52 -10.81 -1.21 2.86
C ILE A 52 -10.94 -2.73 2.74
N VAL A 53 -10.57 -3.47 3.78
CA VAL A 53 -10.65 -4.93 3.79
C VAL A 53 -12.11 -5.40 3.76
N HIS A 54 -13.03 -4.72 4.46
CA HIS A 54 -14.45 -5.05 4.42
C HIS A 54 -15.08 -4.82 3.04
N LEU A 55 -14.64 -3.80 2.28
CA LEU A 55 -15.08 -3.58 0.90
C LEU A 55 -14.63 -4.69 -0.05
N GLN A 56 -13.56 -5.40 0.28
CA GLN A 56 -13.03 -6.53 -0.47
C GLN A 56 -13.61 -7.88 -0.03
N SER A 57 -14.64 -7.88 0.83
CA SER A 57 -15.34 -9.11 1.23
C SER A 57 -16.10 -9.74 0.06
N GLY A 58 -16.22 -11.08 0.07
CA GLY A 58 -16.94 -11.84 -0.96
C GLY A 58 -16.03 -12.68 -1.85
N CYS A 59 -16.41 -12.82 -3.12
CA CYS A 59 -15.67 -13.66 -4.08
C CYS A 59 -14.35 -13.02 -4.53
N LEU A 60 -13.41 -13.83 -5.05
CA LEU A 60 -12.12 -13.39 -5.62
C LEU A 60 -12.28 -12.24 -6.63
N THR A 61 -13.41 -12.19 -7.35
CA THR A 61 -13.72 -11.14 -8.32
C THR A 61 -13.94 -9.75 -7.70
N ASN A 62 -14.12 -9.65 -6.37
CA ASN A 62 -14.28 -8.38 -5.67
C ASN A 62 -12.96 -7.83 -5.10
N TRP A 63 -11.86 -8.56 -5.22
CA TRP A 63 -10.55 -8.05 -4.82
C TRP A 63 -10.12 -6.90 -5.72
N PHE A 64 -9.40 -5.92 -5.16
CA PHE A 64 -9.01 -4.73 -5.91
C PHE A 64 -8.05 -5.05 -7.06
N ILE A 65 -7.35 -6.18 -7.03
CA ILE A 65 -6.55 -6.67 -8.16
C ILE A 65 -7.41 -6.91 -9.41
N PHE A 66 -8.61 -7.45 -9.26
CA PHE A 66 -9.46 -7.86 -10.39
C PHE A 66 -10.53 -6.82 -10.74
N ARG A 67 -10.53 -5.68 -10.04
CA ARG A 67 -11.51 -4.62 -10.26
C ARG A 67 -11.30 -3.92 -11.60
N ASP A 68 -10.08 -3.44 -11.84
CA ASP A 68 -9.71 -2.68 -13.03
C ASP A 68 -8.45 -3.27 -13.69
N PRO A 69 -8.28 -3.17 -15.02
CA PRO A 69 -7.03 -3.57 -15.67
C PRO A 69 -5.83 -2.76 -15.15
N PHE A 70 -6.05 -1.50 -14.74
CA PHE A 70 -5.01 -0.64 -14.18
C PHE A 70 -4.59 -1.04 -12.76
N THR A 71 -5.50 -1.53 -11.93
CA THR A 71 -5.17 -1.92 -10.55
C THR A 71 -4.37 -3.23 -10.53
N LEU A 72 -4.59 -4.12 -11.49
CA LEU A 72 -3.76 -5.30 -11.70
C LEU A 72 -2.31 -4.90 -12.01
N VAL A 73 -2.11 -3.98 -12.95
CA VAL A 73 -0.76 -3.48 -13.29
C VAL A 73 -0.16 -2.72 -12.10
N ALA A 74 -0.97 -1.93 -11.39
CA ALA A 74 -0.53 -1.22 -10.18
C ALA A 74 -0.05 -2.17 -9.08
N PHE A 75 -0.68 -3.33 -8.92
CA PHE A 75 -0.21 -4.36 -7.98
C PHE A 75 1.17 -4.89 -8.37
N PHE A 76 1.42 -5.17 -9.66
CA PHE A 76 2.75 -5.60 -10.10
C PHE A 76 3.81 -4.51 -9.92
N VAL A 77 3.48 -3.26 -10.24
CA VAL A 77 4.39 -2.12 -10.01
C VAL A 77 4.66 -1.95 -8.51
N PHE A 78 3.62 -2.02 -7.67
CA PHE A 78 3.75 -2.02 -6.21
C PHE A 78 4.66 -3.16 -5.74
N PHE A 79 4.47 -4.39 -6.25
CA PHE A 79 5.31 -5.54 -5.90
C PHE A 79 6.79 -5.35 -6.29
N VAL A 80 7.07 -4.81 -7.49
CA VAL A 80 8.45 -4.53 -7.93
C VAL A 80 9.09 -3.41 -7.10
N VAL A 81 8.33 -2.36 -6.79
CA VAL A 81 8.84 -1.24 -5.99
C VAL A 81 9.10 -1.67 -4.54
N THR A 82 8.24 -2.50 -3.97
CA THR A 82 8.42 -3.05 -2.62
C THR A 82 9.61 -4.00 -2.52
N LEU A 83 9.91 -4.77 -3.57
CA LEU A 83 11.15 -5.55 -3.67
C LEU A 83 12.39 -4.65 -3.62
N ALA A 84 12.36 -3.54 -4.35
CA ALA A 84 13.45 -2.58 -4.38
C ALA A 84 13.61 -1.81 -3.05
N SER A 85 12.51 -1.44 -2.40
CA SER A 85 12.51 -0.74 -1.10
C SER A 85 13.04 -1.61 0.05
N ASN A 86 12.84 -2.93 -0.02
CA ASN A 86 13.37 -3.90 0.97
C ASN A 86 14.78 -4.39 0.63
N LYS A 87 15.46 -3.75 -0.34
CA LYS A 87 16.88 -3.99 -0.70
C LYS A 87 17.17 -5.47 -0.96
N ARG A 88 16.25 -6.17 -1.63
CA ARG A 88 16.41 -7.60 -1.90
C ARG A 88 16.86 -7.82 -3.33
N ALA A 89 17.78 -8.78 -3.52
CA ALA A 89 18.22 -9.23 -4.84
C ALA A 89 17.01 -9.48 -5.73
N PRO A 90 16.91 -8.88 -6.93
CA PRO A 90 17.96 -8.27 -7.76
C PRO A 90 18.33 -6.80 -7.45
N PHE A 91 17.65 -6.14 -6.51
CA PHE A 91 17.80 -4.72 -6.16
C PHE A 91 18.63 -4.48 -4.89
N ASP A 92 19.56 -5.40 -4.58
CA ASP A 92 20.39 -5.37 -3.39
C ASP A 92 21.79 -4.88 -3.74
N LEU A 93 21.96 -3.56 -3.69
CA LEU A 93 23.09 -2.84 -4.29
C LEU A 93 24.19 -2.46 -3.28
N ALA A 94 23.94 -2.58 -1.99
CA ALA A 94 24.84 -2.11 -0.93
C ALA A 94 25.46 -3.25 -0.11
N GLU A 95 24.85 -4.43 -0.09
CA GLU A 95 25.40 -5.63 0.57
C GLU A 95 26.34 -6.43 -0.37
N ALA A 96 26.65 -5.89 -1.56
CA ALA A 96 27.46 -6.56 -2.57
C ALA A 96 28.92 -6.77 -2.12
N GLU A 97 29.18 -7.94 -1.53
CA GLU A 97 30.50 -8.48 -1.14
C GLU A 97 31.58 -8.36 -2.25
N SER A 98 31.17 -8.28 -3.52
CA SER A 98 32.06 -8.18 -4.67
C SER A 98 32.45 -6.75 -5.06
N GLU A 99 31.72 -5.72 -4.61
CA GLU A 99 31.97 -4.31 -4.98
C GLU A 99 32.37 -3.43 -3.80
N LEU A 100 31.70 -3.60 -2.65
CA LEU A 100 31.99 -2.89 -1.40
C LEU A 100 31.71 -3.85 -0.26
N VAL A 101 32.73 -4.20 0.52
CA VAL A 101 32.65 -5.13 1.67
C VAL A 101 31.40 -4.84 2.50
N ALA A 102 30.36 -5.69 2.39
CA ALA A 102 29.07 -5.74 3.09
C ALA A 102 28.45 -4.41 3.62
N GLY A 103 28.69 -3.28 2.97
CA GLY A 103 28.15 -1.97 3.31
C GLY A 103 28.35 -1.54 4.77
N PHE A 104 27.26 -1.20 5.44
CA PHE A 104 27.26 -0.75 6.84
C PHE A 104 27.29 -1.92 7.85
N LEU A 105 27.11 -3.17 7.41
CA LEU A 105 27.03 -4.34 8.28
C LEU A 105 28.41 -4.85 8.74
N THR A 106 29.48 -4.49 8.03
CA THR A 106 30.85 -4.97 8.29
C THR A 106 31.39 -4.62 9.67
N GLU A 107 31.03 -3.46 10.18
CA GLU A 107 31.55 -2.91 11.43
C GLU A 107 30.71 -3.31 12.65
N TYR A 108 29.58 -4.00 12.45
CA TYR A 108 28.71 -4.47 13.52
C TYR A 108 28.85 -5.98 13.72
N SER A 109 29.00 -6.40 14.97
CA SER A 109 29.10 -7.82 15.36
C SER A 109 28.04 -8.21 16.39
N GLY A 110 27.77 -9.52 16.47
CA GLY A 110 26.89 -10.13 17.46
C GLY A 110 25.47 -9.56 17.43
N MET A 111 25.06 -8.90 18.52
CA MET A 111 23.69 -8.44 18.72
C MET A 111 23.30 -7.26 17.81
N ARG A 112 24.21 -6.32 17.54
CA ARG A 112 23.92 -5.13 16.71
C ARG A 112 23.66 -5.52 15.26
N TRP A 113 24.42 -6.47 14.76
CA TRP A 113 24.26 -7.06 13.43
C TRP A 113 22.91 -7.78 13.29
N SER A 114 22.53 -8.59 14.28
CA SER A 114 21.24 -9.32 14.27
C SER A 114 20.02 -8.40 14.20
N PHE A 115 20.07 -7.21 14.83
CA PHE A 115 18.97 -6.26 14.75
C PHE A 115 18.78 -5.66 13.35
N PHE A 116 19.86 -5.48 12.58
CA PHE A 116 19.75 -5.05 11.19
C PHE A 116 19.05 -6.11 10.33
N PHE A 117 19.46 -7.37 10.45
CA PHE A 117 18.79 -8.47 9.75
C PHE A 117 17.33 -8.63 10.17
N LEU A 118 17.05 -8.58 11.48
CA LEU A 118 15.68 -8.64 11.97
C LEU A 118 14.82 -7.52 11.39
N ALA A 119 15.34 -6.29 11.33
CA ALA A 119 14.62 -5.15 10.79
C ALA A 119 14.31 -5.31 9.29
N GLU A 120 15.24 -5.84 8.50
CA GLU A 120 15.02 -6.09 7.06
C GLU A 120 13.99 -7.19 6.80
N TYR A 121 14.03 -8.28 7.57
CA TYR A 121 13.00 -9.32 7.45
C TYR A 121 11.64 -8.86 7.99
N ALA A 122 11.62 -8.03 9.03
CA ALA A 122 10.39 -7.44 9.54
C ALA A 122 9.77 -6.47 8.53
N SER A 123 10.57 -5.63 7.86
CA SER A 123 10.07 -4.71 6.82
C SER A 123 9.53 -5.48 5.61
N MET A 124 10.19 -6.57 5.23
CA MET A 124 9.75 -7.47 4.16
C MET A 124 8.36 -8.05 4.45
N TYR A 125 8.13 -8.53 5.67
CA TYR A 125 6.84 -9.04 6.10
C TYR A 125 5.78 -7.94 6.16
N PHE A 126 6.12 -6.77 6.73
CA PHE A 126 5.20 -5.64 6.87
C PHE A 126 4.69 -5.13 5.52
N VAL A 127 5.59 -4.95 4.56
CA VAL A 127 5.25 -4.48 3.22
C VAL A 127 4.42 -5.52 2.46
N SER A 128 4.70 -6.81 2.65
CA SER A 128 3.88 -7.90 2.11
C SER A 128 2.48 -7.92 2.73
N ALA A 129 2.36 -7.69 4.04
CA ALA A 129 1.08 -7.58 4.72
C ALA A 129 0.26 -6.38 4.21
N LEU A 130 0.90 -5.23 3.98
CA LEU A 130 0.25 -4.07 3.34
C LEU A 130 -0.25 -4.38 1.93
N ALA A 131 0.53 -5.11 1.12
CA ALA A 131 0.10 -5.55 -0.20
C ALA A 131 -1.18 -6.40 -0.13
N VAL A 132 -1.25 -7.32 0.83
CA VAL A 132 -2.41 -8.20 1.03
C VAL A 132 -3.65 -7.41 1.46
N ILE A 133 -3.48 -6.46 2.38
CA ILE A 133 -4.56 -5.60 2.89
C ILE A 133 -5.10 -4.69 1.78
N LEU A 134 -4.22 -4.09 0.98
CA LEU A 134 -4.63 -3.13 -0.03
C LEU A 134 -5.17 -3.79 -1.30
N PHE A 135 -4.62 -4.94 -1.73
CA PHE A 135 -4.92 -5.52 -3.04
C PHE A 135 -5.59 -6.90 -2.98
N LEU A 136 -5.18 -7.79 -2.06
CA LEU A 136 -5.61 -9.21 -2.02
C LEU A 136 -6.72 -9.51 -1.00
N GLY A 137 -7.47 -8.52 -0.53
CA GLY A 137 -8.63 -8.76 0.34
C GLY A 137 -8.32 -9.07 1.80
N GLY A 138 -7.12 -8.74 2.29
CA GLY A 138 -6.78 -8.85 3.71
C GLY A 138 -7.02 -10.25 4.30
N TRP A 139 -7.84 -10.31 5.35
CA TRP A 139 -8.20 -11.53 6.08
C TRP A 139 -9.34 -12.36 5.45
N TRP A 140 -9.98 -11.88 4.37
CA TRP A 140 -11.02 -12.65 3.68
C TRP A 140 -10.39 -13.73 2.80
N THR A 141 -10.95 -14.93 2.78
CA THR A 141 -10.39 -16.01 1.94
C THR A 141 -10.64 -15.78 0.46
N GLY A 142 -11.68 -15.00 0.12
CA GLY A 142 -12.07 -14.74 -1.28
C GLY A 142 -12.92 -15.87 -1.87
N LEU A 143 -13.15 -16.94 -1.13
CA LEU A 143 -14.09 -18.00 -1.49
C LEU A 143 -15.40 -17.70 -0.76
N GLY A 144 -16.32 -17.01 -1.43
CA GLY A 144 -17.56 -16.52 -0.80
C GLY A 144 -18.38 -17.59 -0.07
N GLY A 145 -18.32 -18.86 -0.52
CA GLY A 145 -18.94 -19.99 0.18
C GLY A 145 -18.22 -20.43 1.46
N LEU A 146 -16.89 -20.32 1.50
CA LEU A 146 -16.09 -20.62 2.70
C LEU A 146 -16.21 -19.51 3.74
N ASP A 147 -16.22 -18.24 3.33
CA ASP A 147 -16.40 -17.11 4.23
C ASP A 147 -17.82 -17.11 4.86
N ALA A 148 -18.85 -17.47 4.09
CA ALA A 148 -20.22 -17.64 4.60
C ALA A 148 -20.32 -18.86 5.55
N TRP A 149 -19.74 -20.00 5.18
CA TRP A 149 -19.74 -21.20 6.02
C TRP A 149 -18.95 -21.00 7.32
N VAL A 150 -17.81 -20.30 7.30
CA VAL A 150 -17.03 -19.96 8.50
C VAL A 150 -17.80 -19.02 9.41
N ALA A 151 -18.50 -18.03 8.85
CA ALA A 151 -19.34 -17.11 9.61
C ALA A 151 -20.51 -17.83 10.30
N GLU A 152 -21.12 -18.81 9.61
CA GLU A 152 -22.28 -19.57 10.10
C GLU A 152 -21.90 -20.71 11.06
N SER A 153 -20.82 -21.45 10.77
CA SER A 153 -20.44 -22.67 11.52
C SER A 153 -19.48 -22.40 12.69
N ILE A 154 -18.61 -21.39 12.58
CA ILE A 154 -17.47 -21.16 13.49
C ILE A 154 -17.54 -19.75 14.11
N GLY A 155 -18.71 -19.09 14.07
CA GLY A 155 -18.89 -17.70 14.51
C GLY A 155 -18.22 -17.35 15.85
N GLY A 156 -17.62 -16.15 15.93
CA GLY A 156 -17.01 -15.62 17.16
C GLY A 156 -15.49 -15.52 17.12
N TYR A 157 -14.82 -15.84 18.24
CA TYR A 157 -13.36 -15.80 18.37
C TYR A 157 -12.62 -16.69 17.33
N PRO A 158 -13.04 -17.92 17.03
CA PRO A 158 -12.28 -18.78 16.11
C PRO A 158 -12.30 -18.28 14.66
N ALA A 159 -13.37 -17.60 14.21
CA ALA A 159 -13.40 -16.94 12.91
C ALA A 159 -12.34 -15.80 12.80
N ARG A 160 -12.11 -15.06 13.88
CA ARG A 160 -11.07 -14.00 13.93
C ARG A 160 -9.66 -14.57 13.88
N VAL A 161 -9.43 -15.69 14.58
CA VAL A 161 -8.15 -16.42 14.53
C VAL A 161 -7.89 -16.95 13.13
N LEU A 162 -8.91 -17.50 12.47
CA LEU A 162 -8.80 -17.97 11.09
C LEU A 162 -8.47 -16.81 10.13
N GLY A 163 -9.13 -15.66 10.27
CA GLY A 163 -8.81 -14.46 9.49
C GLY A 163 -7.37 -13.98 9.68
N PHE A 164 -6.84 -14.02 10.91
CA PHE A 164 -5.44 -13.72 11.19
C PHE A 164 -4.48 -14.73 10.51
N LEU A 165 -4.81 -16.02 10.56
CA LEU A 165 -4.03 -17.05 9.88
C LEU A 165 -4.05 -16.88 8.36
N VAL A 166 -5.19 -16.54 7.77
CA VAL A 166 -5.32 -16.27 6.33
C VAL A 166 -4.44 -15.08 5.93
N LEU A 167 -4.48 -13.99 6.70
CA LEU A 167 -3.61 -12.84 6.46
C LEU A 167 -2.13 -13.24 6.54
N GLY A 168 -1.74 -14.00 7.57
CA GLY A 168 -0.37 -14.49 7.76
C GLY A 168 0.11 -15.44 6.67
N ILE A 169 -0.77 -16.32 6.17
CA ILE A 169 -0.45 -17.22 5.06
C ILE A 169 -0.31 -16.44 3.76
N LYS A 170 -1.19 -15.48 3.47
CA LYS A 170 -1.10 -14.65 2.27
C LYS A 170 0.13 -13.75 2.27
N SER A 171 0.44 -13.10 3.40
CA SER A 171 1.64 -12.28 3.53
C SER A 171 2.89 -13.15 3.44
N GLY A 172 2.88 -14.33 4.07
CA GLY A 172 3.95 -15.33 3.95
C GLY A 172 4.14 -15.83 2.52
N LEU A 173 3.06 -16.02 1.75
CA LEU A 173 3.13 -16.40 0.34
C LEU A 173 3.80 -15.32 -0.49
N LEU A 174 3.45 -14.04 -0.29
CA LEU A 174 4.16 -12.94 -0.97
C LEU A 174 5.64 -12.90 -0.60
N VAL A 175 6.00 -13.12 0.67
CA VAL A 175 7.39 -13.25 1.10
C VAL A 175 8.10 -14.40 0.37
N VAL A 176 7.44 -15.56 0.22
CA VAL A 176 7.99 -16.70 -0.55
C VAL A 176 8.19 -16.32 -2.02
N ILE A 177 7.26 -15.59 -2.64
CA ILE A 177 7.44 -15.08 -4.01
C ILE A 177 8.65 -14.13 -4.08
N GLN A 178 8.83 -13.23 -3.11
CA GLN A 178 9.99 -12.34 -3.08
C GLN A 178 11.31 -13.11 -2.95
N ILE A 179 11.35 -14.19 -2.16
CA ILE A 179 12.52 -15.09 -2.07
C ILE A 179 12.74 -15.83 -3.39
N TRP A 180 11.68 -16.25 -4.05
CA TRP A 180 11.78 -16.94 -5.33
C TRP A 180 12.31 -16.02 -6.45
N VAL A 181 11.86 -14.76 -6.47
CA VAL A 181 12.38 -13.73 -7.38
C VAL A 181 13.88 -13.53 -7.20
N ARG A 182 14.37 -13.56 -5.95
CA ARG A 182 15.80 -13.49 -5.63
C ARG A 182 16.61 -14.63 -6.26
N TRP A 183 16.06 -15.83 -6.39
CA TRP A 183 16.78 -16.97 -6.98
C TRP A 183 16.71 -17.00 -8.52
N THR A 184 15.79 -16.25 -9.11
CA THR A 184 15.53 -16.30 -10.56
C THR A 184 16.16 -15.15 -11.33
N LEU A 185 16.25 -13.96 -10.74
CA LEU A 185 16.75 -12.78 -11.45
C LEU A 185 18.24 -12.49 -11.19
N PRO A 186 19.01 -12.14 -12.24
CA PRO A 186 20.38 -11.66 -12.07
C PRO A 186 20.39 -10.29 -11.38
N ARG A 187 21.48 -10.00 -10.66
CA ARG A 187 21.67 -8.71 -9.98
C ARG A 187 21.77 -7.57 -10.99
N LEU A 188 21.16 -6.42 -10.67
CA LEU A 188 21.20 -5.21 -11.51
C LEU A 188 22.22 -4.21 -10.97
N ARG A 189 22.82 -3.41 -11.85
CA ARG A 189 23.76 -2.33 -11.46
C ARG A 189 23.01 -1.11 -10.93
N ILE A 190 23.62 -0.34 -10.02
CA ILE A 190 22.99 0.84 -9.39
C ILE A 190 22.42 1.84 -10.41
N ASP A 191 23.14 2.11 -11.50
CA ASP A 191 22.70 3.04 -12.53
C ASP A 191 21.42 2.53 -13.24
N GLN A 192 21.31 1.23 -13.45
CA GLN A 192 20.14 0.60 -14.07
C GLN A 192 18.93 0.61 -13.13
N VAL A 193 19.15 0.40 -11.83
CA VAL A 193 18.10 0.47 -10.82
C VAL A 193 17.55 1.88 -10.69
N MET A 194 18.42 2.88 -10.59
CA MET A 194 18.01 4.29 -10.49
C MET A 194 17.28 4.77 -11.76
N THR A 195 17.77 4.39 -12.95
CA THR A 195 17.09 4.70 -14.21
C THR A 195 15.75 3.96 -14.35
N THR A 196 15.64 2.72 -13.88
CA THR A 196 14.37 1.98 -13.85
C THR A 196 13.33 2.69 -13.00
N CYS A 197 13.74 3.18 -11.82
CA CYS A 197 12.87 3.95 -10.93
C CYS A 197 12.38 5.24 -11.58
N LEU A 198 13.31 6.13 -11.95
CA LEU A 198 12.97 7.49 -12.38
C LEU A 198 12.38 7.54 -13.79
N LYS A 199 12.90 6.74 -14.73
CA LYS A 199 12.48 6.80 -16.14
C LYS A 199 11.25 5.94 -16.44
N TYR A 200 11.05 4.84 -15.72
CA TYR A 200 9.98 3.88 -16.02
C TYR A 200 8.94 3.82 -14.90
N LEU A 201 9.33 3.48 -13.67
CA LEU A 201 8.37 3.21 -12.60
C LEU A 201 7.59 4.46 -12.18
N VAL A 202 8.23 5.63 -12.09
CA VAL A 202 7.55 6.88 -11.70
C VAL A 202 6.50 7.30 -12.75
N PRO A 203 6.82 7.43 -14.05
CA PRO A 203 5.82 7.77 -15.06
C PRO A 203 4.70 6.73 -15.16
N ILE A 204 5.03 5.43 -15.07
CA ILE A 204 4.04 4.35 -15.09
C ILE A 204 3.10 4.49 -13.89
N ALA A 205 3.62 4.71 -12.68
CA ALA A 205 2.80 4.88 -11.48
C ALA A 205 1.83 6.08 -11.61
N CYS A 206 2.30 7.21 -12.18
CA CYS A 206 1.44 8.37 -12.45
C CYS A 206 0.32 8.05 -13.46
N VAL A 207 0.65 7.36 -14.56
CA VAL A 207 -0.34 6.98 -15.57
C VAL A 207 -1.36 5.99 -14.99
N LEU A 208 -0.92 5.04 -14.17
CA LEU A 208 -1.82 4.09 -13.51
C LEU A 208 -2.75 4.78 -12.50
N PHE A 209 -2.22 5.75 -11.75
CA PHE A 209 -3.01 6.54 -10.83
C PHE A 209 -4.09 7.36 -11.55
N LEU A 210 -3.72 8.10 -12.60
CA LEU A 210 -4.68 8.84 -13.43
C LEU A 210 -5.66 7.90 -14.15
N GLY A 211 -5.18 6.77 -14.67
CA GLY A 211 -6.02 5.78 -15.33
C GLY A 211 -7.07 5.17 -14.39
N SER A 212 -6.68 4.79 -13.17
CA SER A 212 -7.59 4.21 -12.18
C SER A 212 -8.62 5.22 -11.67
N THR A 213 -8.21 6.47 -11.43
CA THR A 213 -9.12 7.54 -11.01
C THR A 213 -10.12 7.89 -12.11
N LEU A 214 -9.67 8.04 -13.36
CA LEU A 214 -10.55 8.28 -14.51
C LEU A 214 -11.51 7.11 -14.74
N TRP A 215 -11.04 5.87 -14.65
CA TRP A 215 -11.88 4.69 -14.80
C TRP A 215 -13.03 4.68 -13.77
N THR A 216 -12.72 5.00 -12.52
CA THR A 216 -13.72 5.08 -11.43
C THR A 216 -14.80 6.15 -11.70
N LEU A 217 -14.43 7.25 -12.36
CA LEU A 217 -15.38 8.31 -12.75
C LEU A 217 -16.26 7.93 -13.94
N TRP A 218 -15.71 7.22 -14.92
CA TRP A 218 -16.42 6.88 -16.16
C TRP A 218 -17.32 5.64 -16.00
N PHE A 219 -16.94 4.67 -15.17
CA PHE A 219 -17.70 3.45 -14.92
C PHE A 219 -18.01 3.27 -13.42
N PRO A 220 -18.91 4.10 -12.85
CA PRO A 220 -19.31 3.95 -11.45
C PRO A 220 -19.97 2.58 -11.24
N GLY A 221 -19.34 1.73 -10.42
CA GLY A 221 -19.92 0.47 -9.93
C GLY A 221 -19.80 -0.75 -10.85
N LYS A 222 -19.03 -0.72 -11.94
CA LYS A 222 -18.74 -1.92 -12.76
C LYS A 222 -17.31 -2.40 -12.52
N THR A 223 -17.13 -3.66 -12.12
CA THR A 223 -15.81 -4.32 -12.18
C THR A 223 -15.62 -4.95 -13.56
N PHE A 224 -14.37 -5.23 -13.92
CA PHE A 224 -14.01 -5.87 -15.19
C PHE A 224 -14.78 -7.19 -15.45
N PHE A 225 -15.17 -7.92 -14.39
CA PHE A 225 -15.90 -9.19 -14.47
C PHE A 225 -17.42 -9.08 -14.25
N GLY A 226 -17.98 -7.88 -14.04
CA GLY A 226 -19.41 -7.68 -13.84
C GLY A 226 -19.75 -6.68 -12.73
N THR A 227 -21.03 -6.58 -12.37
CA THR A 227 -21.46 -5.68 -11.28
C THR A 227 -21.24 -6.40 -9.94
N THR A 228 -20.28 -5.95 -9.12
CA THR A 228 -20.26 -6.38 -7.72
C THR A 228 -21.39 -5.65 -6.98
N SER A 229 -22.41 -6.41 -6.61
CA SER A 229 -23.50 -5.95 -5.76
C SER A 229 -22.93 -5.39 -4.44
N GLY A 230 -23.06 -4.08 -4.23
CA GLY A 230 -22.83 -3.44 -2.92
C GLY A 230 -21.82 -2.30 -2.86
N LEU A 231 -20.92 -2.17 -3.84
CA LEU A 231 -19.92 -1.07 -3.87
C LEU A 231 -20.40 0.15 -4.66
N GLY A 232 -21.14 -0.05 -5.76
CA GLY A 232 -21.71 1.04 -6.56
C GLY A 232 -22.70 1.91 -5.78
N GLU A 233 -23.59 1.31 -4.99
CA GLU A 233 -24.56 2.02 -4.13
C GLU A 233 -23.87 2.82 -3.01
N ARG A 234 -22.77 2.31 -2.45
CA ARG A 234 -22.10 2.93 -1.31
C ARG A 234 -21.11 4.02 -1.71
N VAL A 235 -20.44 3.92 -2.86
CA VAL A 235 -19.64 5.05 -3.39
C VAL A 235 -20.56 6.21 -3.78
N HIS A 236 -21.72 5.95 -4.40
CA HIS A 236 -22.73 6.99 -4.64
C HIS A 236 -23.23 7.61 -3.34
N THR A 237 -23.47 6.81 -2.29
CA THR A 237 -23.89 7.30 -0.98
C THR A 237 -22.80 8.10 -0.28
N THR A 238 -21.53 7.70 -0.37
CA THR A 238 -20.38 8.42 0.22
C THR A 238 -20.09 9.72 -0.52
N ALA A 239 -20.21 9.76 -1.85
CA ALA A 239 -20.15 11.00 -2.63
C ALA A 239 -21.28 11.97 -2.25
N LEU A 240 -22.50 11.46 -2.07
CA LEU A 240 -23.63 12.24 -1.58
C LEU A 240 -23.49 12.67 -0.11
N ARG A 241 -22.82 11.85 0.73
CA ARG A 241 -22.55 12.17 2.13
C ARG A 241 -21.45 13.23 2.27
N GLY A 242 -20.41 13.17 1.44
CA GLY A 242 -19.42 14.24 1.30
C GLY A 242 -20.06 15.55 0.82
N TYR A 243 -20.92 15.48 -0.20
CA TYR A 243 -21.68 16.64 -0.70
C TYR A 243 -22.65 17.22 0.34
N ARG A 244 -23.29 16.37 1.16
CA ARG A 244 -24.18 16.81 2.25
C ARG A 244 -23.41 17.42 3.42
N VAL A 245 -22.24 16.89 3.80
CA VAL A 245 -21.40 17.47 4.87
C VAL A 245 -20.80 18.82 4.43
N VAL A 246 -20.45 18.99 3.16
CA VAL A 246 -20.01 20.29 2.61
C VAL A 246 -21.14 21.32 2.61
N ASN A 247 -22.39 20.92 2.30
CA ASN A 247 -23.54 21.84 2.36
C ASN A 247 -23.98 22.20 3.78
N ILE A 248 -23.83 21.30 4.76
CA ILE A 248 -24.15 21.61 6.16
C ILE A 248 -23.17 22.68 6.69
N ASN A 249 -21.88 22.60 6.33
CA ASN A 249 -20.89 23.60 6.71
C ASN A 249 -20.97 24.94 5.94
N LEU A 250 -21.80 25.05 4.90
CA LEU A 250 -22.03 26.33 4.19
C LEU A 250 -23.28 27.08 4.66
N ASN A 251 -24.18 26.42 5.40
CA ASN A 251 -25.39 27.03 5.96
C ASN A 251 -25.33 27.25 7.48
N ASP A 252 -24.37 26.66 8.19
CA ASP A 252 -24.25 26.73 9.65
C ASP A 252 -23.03 27.57 10.11
N ASP A 253 -22.80 28.75 9.52
CA ASP A 253 -21.96 29.80 10.12
C ASP A 253 -22.86 30.72 10.98
N PRO A 254 -22.85 30.63 12.33
CA PRO A 254 -23.71 31.44 13.20
C PRO A 254 -23.20 32.88 13.40
N LEU A 255 -22.44 33.44 12.45
CA LEU A 255 -21.77 34.74 12.61
C LEU A 255 -22.17 35.83 11.58
N LEU A 256 -23.24 35.65 10.80
CA LEU A 256 -23.70 36.64 9.81
C LEU A 256 -25.18 37.05 9.89
N ASP A 257 -25.88 36.81 11.01
CA ASP A 257 -27.29 37.22 11.19
C ASP A 257 -27.51 38.51 12.00
N ASP A 258 -26.43 39.24 12.33
CA ASP A 258 -26.52 40.40 13.24
C ASP A 258 -26.55 41.76 12.52
N VAL A 259 -27.26 41.90 11.39
CA VAL A 259 -27.68 43.22 10.87
C VAL A 259 -28.98 43.16 10.06
N SER A 260 -30.13 43.37 10.71
CA SER A 260 -31.25 44.14 10.11
C SER A 260 -32.19 44.70 11.18
N PRO A 261 -32.79 45.90 10.96
CA PRO A 261 -33.42 46.67 12.02
C PRO A 261 -34.86 46.24 12.31
N SER A 262 -35.21 46.43 13.57
CA SER A 262 -36.53 46.27 14.20
C SER A 262 -37.70 46.91 13.45
N ARG A 263 -38.83 46.20 13.39
CA ARG A 263 -40.18 46.78 13.23
C ARG A 263 -41.16 46.11 14.21
N PRO A 264 -41.99 46.89 14.93
CA PRO A 264 -42.81 46.39 16.03
C PRO A 264 -44.11 45.75 15.52
N LYS A 265 -44.61 44.77 16.29
CA LYS A 265 -45.94 44.19 16.16
C LYS A 265 -47.00 45.24 16.46
N GLY A 266 -48.00 45.36 15.58
CA GLY A 266 -49.25 46.07 15.83
C GLY A 266 -50.38 45.05 15.95
N ASP A 267 -51.17 45.20 17.01
CA ASP A 267 -52.43 44.52 17.27
C ASP A 267 -53.46 44.76 16.15
N HIS A 268 -54.21 43.72 15.80
CA HIS A 268 -55.68 43.66 15.66
C HIS A 268 -56.12 42.26 15.22
#